data_AF-A0A5S3YMF7-F1
#
_entry.id   AF-A0A5S3YMF7-F1
#
_cell.length_a   1.000
_cell.length_b   1.000
_cell.length_c   1.000
_cell.angle_alpha   90.00
_cell.angle_beta   90.00
_cell.angle_gamma   90.00
#
_symmetry.space_group_name_H-M   'P 1'
#
loop_
_entity.id
_entity.type
_entity.pdbx_description
1 polymer ?
#
loop_
_entity_poly.entity_id
_entity_poly.type
_entity_poly.pdbx_seq_one_letter_code
_entity_poly.pdbx_strand_id
1 'polypeptide(L)'
;EYLTQYYSGFNVFSYLTLRAILGILTALMISLYFGPKLIAALQRMQIGQTVRDDGPESHLSKSGTPTMGGLLILAAIFTSTLLWGDLSNKYVWVTLFVIGSLGIVGFVDDYRKVIRKDSK
;
A
#
# COMPACT_ATOMS: atom_id res chain seq x y z
N GLU A 1 -10.15 -14.24 -21.21
CA GLU A 1 -10.70 -15.38 -21.97
C GLU A 1 -9.88 -15.80 -23.20
N TYR A 2 -8.86 -15.06 -23.64
CA TYR A 2 -8.08 -15.40 -24.85
C TYR A 2 -7.06 -16.55 -24.65
N LEU A 3 -6.56 -16.76 -23.43
CA LEU A 3 -5.54 -17.79 -23.12
C LEU A 3 -6.12 -19.17 -22.77
N THR A 4 -7.42 -19.24 -22.47
CA THR A 4 -8.14 -20.48 -22.15
C THR A 4 -8.33 -21.41 -23.35
N GLN A 5 -8.15 -20.90 -24.59
CA GLN A 5 -8.23 -21.71 -25.81
C GLN A 5 -7.00 -22.61 -26.04
N TYR A 6 -5.86 -22.33 -25.38
CA TYR A 6 -4.61 -23.04 -25.65
C TYR A 6 -4.20 -24.07 -24.58
N TYR A 7 -4.65 -23.93 -23.33
CA TYR A 7 -4.35 -24.89 -22.24
C TYR A 7 -5.48 -24.94 -21.21
N SER A 8 -6.10 -26.10 -20.99
CA SER A 8 -7.20 -26.26 -20.02
C SER A 8 -6.77 -26.00 -18.55
N GLY A 9 -5.46 -26.03 -18.27
CA GLY A 9 -4.89 -25.64 -16.98
C GLY A 9 -5.02 -24.15 -16.64
N PHE A 10 -5.24 -23.26 -17.62
CA PHE A 10 -5.49 -21.84 -17.34
C PHE A 10 -6.93 -21.56 -16.89
N ASN A 11 -7.84 -22.53 -17.01
CA ASN A 11 -9.21 -22.39 -16.53
C ASN A 11 -9.29 -22.34 -15.00
N VAL A 12 -8.24 -22.79 -14.30
CA VAL A 12 -8.16 -22.70 -12.84
C VAL A 12 -8.08 -21.21 -12.40
N PHE A 13 -7.48 -20.35 -13.21
CA PHE A 13 -7.46 -18.90 -12.98
C PHE A 13 -8.79 -18.21 -13.27
N SER A 14 -9.79 -18.91 -13.83
CA SER A 14 -11.15 -18.38 -14.00
C SER A 14 -11.95 -18.44 -12.69
N TYR A 15 -11.56 -19.31 -11.73
CA TYR A 15 -12.26 -19.40 -10.45
C TYR A 15 -12.00 -18.17 -9.59
N LEU A 16 -13.09 -17.51 -9.19
CA LEU A 16 -13.06 -16.31 -8.36
C LEU A 16 -12.28 -16.54 -7.05
N THR A 17 -12.47 -17.70 -6.41
CA THR A 17 -11.81 -18.07 -5.16
C THR A 17 -10.29 -18.22 -5.31
N LEU A 18 -9.83 -18.86 -6.40
CA LEU A 18 -8.40 -18.97 -6.67
C LEU A 18 -7.77 -17.60 -6.90
N ARG A 19 -8.39 -16.77 -7.76
CA ARG A 19 -7.92 -15.41 -8.03
C ARG A 19 -7.84 -14.58 -6.74
N ALA A 20 -8.84 -14.70 -5.86
CA ALA A 20 -8.86 -13.99 -4.58
C ALA A 20 -7.71 -14.44 -3.68
N ILE A 21 -7.47 -15.75 -3.53
CA ILE A 21 -6.37 -16.28 -2.71
C ILE A 21 -5.01 -15.85 -3.29
N LEU A 22 -4.82 -15.96 -4.60
CA LEU A 22 -3.59 -15.53 -5.26
C LEU A 22 -3.37 -14.02 -5.14
N GLY A 23 -4.45 -13.23 -5.19
CA GLY A 23 -4.43 -11.80 -4.92
C GLY A 23 -3.98 -11.47 -3.49
N ILE A 24 -4.53 -12.15 -2.49
CA ILE A 24 -4.13 -11.96 -1.09
C ILE A 24 -2.67 -12.34 -0.89
N LEU A 25 -2.26 -13.50 -1.40
CA LEU A 25 -0.88 -13.99 -1.27
C LEU A 25 0.12 -13.06 -1.96
N THR A 26 -0.20 -12.54 -3.15
CA THR A 26 0.67 -11.58 -3.83
C THR A 26 0.74 -10.24 -3.10
N ALA A 27 -0.38 -9.71 -2.61
CA ALA A 27 -0.38 -8.50 -1.80
C ALA A 27 0.45 -8.65 -0.51
N LEU A 28 0.34 -9.80 0.15
CA LEU A 28 1.11 -10.15 1.34
C LEU A 28 2.61 -10.24 1.02
N MET A 29 2.98 -10.98 -0.03
CA MET A 29 4.37 -11.11 -0.46
C MET A 29 4.99 -9.76 -0.80
N ILE A 30 4.26 -8.89 -1.50
CA ILE A 30 4.71 -7.53 -1.80
C ILE A 30 4.91 -6.74 -0.50
N SER A 31 3.93 -6.76 0.41
CA SER A 31 4.04 -6.04 1.69
C SER A 31 5.22 -6.52 2.53
N LEU A 32 5.46 -7.83 2.63
CA LEU A 32 6.56 -8.38 3.42
C LEU A 32 7.93 -8.12 2.77
N TYR A 33 8.02 -8.20 1.44
CA TYR A 33 9.28 -8.00 0.73
C TYR A 33 9.67 -6.51 0.62
N PHE A 34 8.72 -5.64 0.28
CA PHE A 34 8.95 -4.21 0.12
C PHE A 34 8.79 -3.41 1.42
N GLY A 35 8.07 -3.95 2.40
CA GLY A 35 7.87 -3.33 3.72
C GLY A 35 9.15 -2.84 4.38
N PRO A 36 10.17 -3.68 4.65
CA PRO A 36 11.39 -3.26 5.32
C PRO A 36 12.18 -2.20 4.52
N LYS A 37 12.17 -2.30 3.17
CA LYS A 37 12.83 -1.31 2.30
C LYS A 37 12.12 0.05 2.38
N LEU A 38 10.79 0.06 2.35
CA LEU A 38 10.01 1.28 2.45
C LEU A 38 10.14 1.90 3.85
N ILE A 39 10.08 1.09 4.91
CA ILE A 39 10.28 1.56 6.29
C ILE A 39 11.66 2.22 6.44
N ALA A 40 12.72 1.59 5.92
CA ALA A 40 14.07 2.16 5.97
C ALA A 40 14.17 3.47 5.16
N ALA A 41 13.51 3.57 4.00
CA ALA A 41 13.46 4.80 3.20
C ALA A 41 12.71 5.92 3.92
N LEU A 42 11.55 5.60 4.52
CA LEU A 42 10.74 6.55 5.28
C LEU A 42 11.44 7.00 6.57
N GLN A 43 12.11 6.09 7.27
CA GLN A 43 12.97 6.44 8.41
C GLN A 43 14.06 7.42 7.99
N ARG A 44 14.74 7.21 6.84
CA ARG A 44 15.72 8.18 6.32
C ARG A 44 15.13 9.55 6.03
N MET A 45 13.89 9.61 5.53
CA MET A 45 13.17 10.87 5.31
C MET A 45 12.75 11.54 6.63
N GLN A 46 12.43 10.74 7.66
CA GLN A 46 12.10 11.22 9.02
C GLN A 46 13.31 11.59 9.88
N ILE A 47 14.54 11.17 9.53
CA ILE A 47 15.76 11.63 10.24
C ILE A 47 15.91 13.17 10.20
N GLY A 48 15.22 13.89 9.30
CA GLY A 48 15.11 15.36 9.31
C GLY A 48 14.08 15.94 10.31
N GLN A 49 13.16 15.11 10.82
CA GLN A 49 12.27 15.44 11.94
C GLN A 49 12.99 15.11 13.26
N THR A 50 13.94 15.96 13.65
CA THR A 50 14.47 15.95 15.01
C THR A 50 13.32 15.93 16.02
N VAL A 51 13.25 14.84 16.78
CA VAL A 51 12.34 14.68 17.91
C VAL A 51 12.53 15.89 18.81
N ARG A 52 11.45 16.59 19.12
CA ARG A 52 11.48 17.69 20.07
C ARG A 52 11.65 17.04 21.45
N ASP A 53 12.73 17.35 22.17
CA ASP A 53 13.08 16.77 23.48
C ASP A 53 12.08 17.11 24.61
N ASP A 54 11.02 17.86 24.31
CA ASP A 54 10.11 18.46 25.30
C ASP A 54 8.91 17.55 25.69
N GLY A 55 8.93 16.24 25.36
CA GLY A 55 7.80 15.31 25.56
C GLY A 55 8.05 14.21 26.60
N PRO A 56 7.01 13.67 27.28
CA PRO A 56 7.18 12.63 28.30
C PRO A 56 7.79 11.35 27.70
N GLU A 57 8.65 10.66 28.46
CA GLU A 57 9.42 9.48 27.99
C GLU A 57 8.58 8.36 27.36
N SER A 58 7.30 8.25 27.70
CA SER A 58 6.37 7.27 27.09
C SER A 58 6.11 7.52 25.60
N HIS A 59 6.26 8.76 25.13
CA HIS A 59 6.12 9.13 23.71
C HIS A 59 7.38 8.86 22.88
N LEU A 60 8.56 8.69 23.50
CA LEU A 60 9.81 8.35 22.81
C LEU A 60 9.79 6.91 22.27
N SER A 61 8.99 6.01 22.86
CA SER A 61 8.83 4.63 22.40
C SER A 61 8.16 4.49 21.03
N LYS A 62 7.42 5.53 20.58
CA LYS A 62 6.78 5.59 19.25
C LYS A 62 7.64 6.28 18.19
N SER A 63 8.81 6.82 18.55
CA SER A 63 9.68 7.64 17.67
C SER A 63 10.38 6.89 16.53
N GLY A 64 10.10 5.60 16.31
CA GLY A 64 10.77 4.79 15.28
C GLY A 64 9.88 4.31 14.14
N THR A 65 8.55 4.41 14.25
CA THR A 65 7.62 3.86 13.26
C THR A 65 7.12 4.94 12.30
N PRO A 66 7.48 4.88 11.01
CA PRO A 66 7.11 5.92 10.06
C PRO A 66 5.60 5.95 9.77
N THR A 67 5.02 7.15 9.71
CA THR A 67 3.58 7.38 9.56
C THR A 67 3.03 7.21 8.13
N MET A 68 3.90 6.97 7.13
CA MET A 68 3.50 6.80 5.71
C MET A 68 3.29 5.33 5.27
N GLY A 69 3.03 4.40 6.18
CA GLY A 69 2.80 2.98 5.84
C GLY A 69 1.63 2.73 4.87
N GLY A 70 0.69 3.67 4.77
CA GLY A 70 -0.44 3.62 3.83
C GLY A 70 -0.01 3.54 2.36
N LEU A 71 1.17 4.07 2.00
CA LEU A 71 1.70 3.97 0.64
C LEU A 71 2.00 2.51 0.25
N LEU A 72 2.52 1.70 1.17
CA LEU A 72 2.76 0.27 0.95
C LEU A 72 1.46 -0.48 0.71
N ILE A 73 0.47 -0.20 1.54
CA ILE A 73 -0.85 -0.85 1.49
C ILE A 73 -1.52 -0.53 0.15
N LEU A 74 -1.52 0.74 -0.26
CA LEU A 74 -2.06 1.15 -1.56
C LEU A 74 -1.30 0.50 -2.71
N ALA A 75 0.03 0.49 -2.69
CA ALA A 75 0.82 -0.16 -3.73
C ALA A 75 0.53 -1.68 -3.83
N ALA A 76 0.39 -2.36 -2.69
CA ALA A 76 0.05 -3.78 -2.65
C ALA A 76 -1.36 -4.06 -3.19
N ILE A 77 -2.35 -3.25 -2.80
CA ILE A 77 -3.74 -3.37 -3.29
C ILE A 77 -3.80 -3.13 -4.80
N PHE A 78 -3.18 -2.06 -5.30
CA PHE A 78 -3.16 -1.75 -6.72
C PHE A 78 -2.51 -2.88 -7.52
N THR A 79 -1.31 -3.30 -7.13
CA THR A 79 -0.58 -4.34 -7.84
C THR A 79 -1.35 -5.67 -7.85
N SER A 80 -1.88 -6.09 -6.70
CA SER A 80 -2.66 -7.33 -6.59
C SER A 80 -3.96 -7.28 -7.40
N THR A 81 -4.68 -6.15 -7.33
CA THR A 81 -5.94 -5.98 -8.06
C THR A 81 -5.73 -5.89 -9.57
N LEU A 82 -4.63 -5.28 -10.03
CA LEU A 82 -4.30 -5.24 -11.47
C LEU A 82 -3.88 -6.61 -12.01
N LEU A 83 -3.21 -7.44 -11.20
CA LEU A 83 -2.76 -8.77 -11.62
C LEU A 83 -3.89 -9.81 -11.61
N TRP A 84 -4.75 -9.79 -10.58
CA TRP A 84 -5.73 -10.85 -10.34
C TRP A 84 -7.18 -10.39 -10.44
N GLY A 85 -7.45 -9.08 -10.37
CA GLY A 85 -8.80 -8.52 -10.44
C GLY A 85 -9.40 -8.60 -11.85
N ASP A 86 -10.72 -8.57 -11.93
CA ASP A 86 -11.41 -8.50 -13.22
C ASP A 86 -11.48 -7.05 -13.70
N LEU A 87 -10.55 -6.68 -14.58
CA LEU A 87 -10.43 -5.33 -15.13
C LEU A 87 -11.55 -4.97 -16.12
N SER A 88 -12.36 -5.95 -16.54
CA SER A 88 -13.58 -5.71 -17.34
C SER A 88 -14.69 -5.13 -16.47
N ASN A 89 -14.60 -5.32 -15.15
CA ASN A 89 -15.60 -4.87 -14.21
C ASN A 89 -15.40 -3.38 -13.85
N LYS A 90 -16.39 -2.56 -14.20
CA LYS A 90 -16.41 -1.11 -13.92
C LYS A 90 -16.32 -0.81 -12.41
N TYR A 91 -16.86 -1.67 -11.54
CA TYR A 91 -16.80 -1.48 -10.09
C TYR A 91 -15.37 -1.55 -9.54
N VAL A 92 -14.50 -2.38 -10.15
CA VAL A 92 -13.08 -2.47 -9.78
C VAL A 92 -12.39 -1.14 -10.06
N TRP A 93 -12.62 -0.55 -11.23
CA TRP A 93 -12.06 0.75 -11.60
C TRP A 93 -12.56 1.89 -10.70
N VAL A 94 -13.85 1.92 -10.39
CA VAL A 94 -14.41 2.92 -9.46
C VAL A 94 -13.77 2.79 -8.08
N THR A 95 -13.63 1.56 -7.58
CA THR A 95 -13.01 1.31 -6.27
C THR A 95 -11.54 1.74 -6.26
N LEU A 96 -10.76 1.35 -7.26
CA LEU A 96 -9.35 1.75 -7.41
C LEU A 96 -9.21 3.27 -7.50
N PHE A 97 -10.12 3.95 -8.22
CA PHE A 97 -10.12 5.39 -8.31
C PHE A 97 -10.39 6.06 -6.96
N VAL A 98 -11.39 5.59 -6.20
CA VAL A 98 -11.72 6.14 -4.89
C VAL A 98 -10.58 5.95 -3.89
N ILE A 99 -10.04 4.74 -3.76
CA ILE A 99 -8.94 4.47 -2.83
C ILE A 99 -7.67 5.22 -3.25
N GLY A 100 -7.41 5.34 -4.56
CA GLY A 100 -6.27 6.08 -5.08
C GLY A 100 -6.39 7.57 -4.78
N SER A 101 -7.57 8.15 -4.98
CA SER A 101 -7.84 9.57 -4.71
C SER A 101 -7.68 9.89 -3.22
N LEU A 102 -8.27 9.08 -2.34
CA LEU A 102 -8.12 9.24 -0.89
C LEU A 102 -6.68 9.00 -0.43
N GLY A 103 -5.99 8.05 -1.07
CA GLY A 103 -4.59 7.77 -0.82
C GLY A 103 -3.68 8.95 -1.16
N ILE A 104 -3.92 9.62 -2.29
CA ILE A 104 -3.19 10.83 -2.69
C ILE A 104 -3.43 11.97 -1.69
N VAL A 105 -4.69 12.20 -1.29
CA VAL A 105 -5.01 13.23 -0.29
C VAL A 105 -4.30 12.95 1.03
N GLY A 106 -4.34 11.71 1.52
CA GLY A 106 -3.63 11.31 2.73
C GLY A 106 -2.11 11.44 2.61
N PHE A 107 -1.54 11.07 1.46
CA PHE A 107 -0.10 11.24 1.19
C PHE A 107 0.31 12.70 1.19
N VAL A 108 -0.49 13.59 0.58
CA VAL A 108 -0.22 15.03 0.56
C VAL A 108 -0.31 15.63 1.97
N ASP A 109 -1.28 15.22 2.79
CA ASP A 109 -1.38 15.67 4.18
C ASP A 109 -0.17 15.23 5.01
N ASP A 110 0.22 13.95 4.91
CA ASP A 110 1.33 13.39 5.69
C ASP A 110 2.68 13.97 5.22
N TYR A 111 2.87 14.15 3.90
CA TYR A 111 4.04 14.83 3.34
C TYR A 111 4.15 16.29 3.80
N ARG A 112 3.03 17.02 3.84
CA ARG A 112 2.99 18.40 4.33
C ARG A 112 3.33 18.47 5.82
N LYS A 113 2.83 17.55 6.65
CA LYS A 113 3.18 17.45 8.08
C LYS A 113 4.68 17.18 8.27
N VAL A 114 5.26 16.31 7.45
CA VAL A 114 6.68 15.97 7.54
C VAL A 114 7.57 17.17 7.19
N ILE A 115 7.24 17.92 6.14
CA ILE A 115 8.07 19.04 5.68
C ILE A 115 7.84 20.32 6.47
N ARG A 116 6.60 20.66 6.81
CA ARG A 116 6.32 21.94 7.48
C ARG A 116 6.55 21.92 9.00
N LYS A 117 6.72 20.76 9.64
CA LYS A 117 6.78 20.63 11.11
C LYS A 117 5.67 21.41 11.83
N ASP A 118 4.55 21.69 11.16
CA ASP A 118 3.47 22.50 11.69
C ASP A 118 2.37 21.57 12.21
N SER A 119 2.07 21.70 13.50
CA SER A 119 1.08 20.88 14.21
C SER A 119 -0.34 21.44 14.07
N LYS A 120 -0.66 22.14 12.98
CA LYS A 120 -1.97 22.76 12.72
C LYS A 120 -2.54 22.34 11.39
#